data_AF-A0A7L2SQU2-F1
#
_entry.id   AF-A0A7L2SQU2-F1
#
_cell.length_a   1.000
_cell.length_b   1.000
_cell.length_c   1.000
_cell.angle_alpha   90.00
_cell.angle_beta   90.00
_cell.angle_gamma   90.00
#
_symmetry.space_group_name_H-M   'P 1'
#
loop_
_entity.id
_entity.type
_entity.pdbx_description
1 polymer ?
#
loop_
_entity_poly.entity_id
_entity_poly.type
_entity_poly.pdbx_seq_one_letter_code
_entity_poly.pdbx_strand_id
1 'polypeptide(L)'
;MTPEGEDSQEGPPERVRIRVEEQSFSVEKTLLVESSEYFRALFRSGMRESTQEEIGLGELSAAGFLAMLQVLAGERPILGSEETFQAVECAAFLQVKPLAKYLIHSINSDNCILLYQAAAIFGLLDLFHCAALYIRDSYAELEEYLDCLSDDLLAYVETLLPSTFVAVGAHTPTFEFLEDLSRTICYLDEETNTWRTLSCLPLSASTFLAGMATMDNKIYIVGGVYGANKQVVESSFCYDADANAWSEFPSPHQLRYDVRLVGHEGYLYAIGGEYEKISLKSVERYDLASSTWTFVSDLPQPSTAAPCAQALGQIFVCLWQPLDTTVIYEYETQQDAWLPVTELKRHQSYGHCMVAHRDNLYIMRNGPYDDFLRCVIDCFNLRSRQWSALPGQFMNSKGALFTAIVRGDTIYTVNKMLTLLYSVEE
;
A
#
# COMPACT_ATOMS: atom_id res chain seq x y z
N MET A 1 -34.60 23.33 -35.68
CA MET A 1 -35.26 22.70 -34.52
C MET A 1 -34.33 21.62 -34.00
N THR A 2 -33.39 22.05 -33.18
CA THR A 2 -32.49 21.22 -32.39
C THR A 2 -33.01 21.29 -30.96
N PRO A 3 -33.16 20.17 -30.24
CA PRO A 3 -33.60 20.22 -28.85
C PRO A 3 -32.45 20.75 -28.00
N GLU A 4 -32.77 21.76 -27.19
CA GLU A 4 -31.90 22.29 -26.14
C GLU A 4 -31.71 21.20 -25.09
N GLY A 5 -30.45 20.98 -24.69
CA GLY A 5 -30.12 20.12 -23.57
C GLY A 5 -30.61 20.75 -22.28
N GLU A 6 -31.35 19.97 -21.49
CA GLU A 6 -31.63 20.28 -20.10
C GLU A 6 -30.32 20.22 -19.33
N ASP A 7 -29.72 21.38 -19.07
CA ASP A 7 -28.75 21.54 -18.00
C ASP A 7 -29.47 21.23 -16.68
N SER A 8 -29.21 20.05 -16.14
CA SER A 8 -29.58 19.69 -14.78
C SER A 8 -28.82 20.58 -13.80
N GLN A 9 -29.44 21.68 -13.40
CA GLN A 9 -29.00 22.48 -12.26
C GLN A 9 -29.10 21.63 -10.99
N GLU A 10 -27.97 21.09 -10.53
CA GLU A 10 -27.86 20.54 -9.18
C GLU A 10 -28.12 21.67 -8.18
N GLY A 11 -29.24 21.56 -7.44
CA GLY A 11 -29.52 22.43 -6.31
C GLY A 11 -28.44 22.32 -5.22
N PRO A 12 -28.43 23.23 -4.24
CA PRO A 12 -27.45 23.18 -3.15
C PRO A 12 -27.52 21.82 -2.43
N PRO A 13 -26.38 21.26 -2.00
CA PRO A 13 -26.34 19.93 -1.39
C PRO A 13 -27.25 19.87 -0.17
N GLU A 14 -28.14 18.87 -0.13
CA GLU A 14 -29.06 18.66 0.98
C GLU A 14 -28.26 18.30 2.24
N ARG A 15 -28.31 19.16 3.27
CA ARG A 15 -27.61 18.95 4.53
C ARG A 15 -28.57 18.41 5.59
N VAL A 16 -28.09 17.45 6.38
CA VAL A 16 -28.80 16.88 7.53
C VAL A 16 -28.07 17.22 8.82
N ARG A 17 -28.81 17.39 9.92
CA ARG A 17 -28.24 17.54 11.26
C ARG A 17 -28.23 16.19 11.96
N ILE A 18 -27.06 15.76 12.40
CA ILE A 18 -26.86 14.54 13.16
C ILE A 18 -26.45 14.93 14.58
N ARG A 19 -27.21 14.50 15.57
CA ARG A 19 -26.86 14.66 16.98
C ARG A 19 -26.20 13.40 17.50
N VAL A 20 -24.99 13.54 18.02
CA VAL A 20 -24.23 12.46 18.68
C VAL A 20 -23.82 12.98 20.04
N GLU A 21 -24.26 12.30 21.11
CA GLU A 21 -24.17 12.81 22.48
C GLU A 21 -24.77 14.23 22.60
N GLU A 22 -24.00 15.19 23.13
CA GLU A 22 -24.37 16.61 23.26
C GLU A 22 -23.90 17.47 22.08
N GLN A 23 -23.35 16.86 21.03
CA GLN A 23 -22.85 17.57 19.85
C GLN A 23 -23.79 17.40 18.65
N SER A 24 -23.90 18.45 17.82
CA SER A 24 -24.71 18.44 16.59
C SER A 24 -23.82 18.77 15.40
N PHE A 25 -23.86 17.89 14.40
CA PHE A 25 -23.03 17.97 13.19
C PHE A 25 -23.92 18.23 11.97
N SER A 26 -23.57 19.22 11.16
CA SER A 26 -24.23 19.44 9.86
C SER A 26 -23.42 18.77 8.77
N VAL A 27 -23.98 17.76 8.11
CA VAL A 27 -23.29 16.92 7.13
C VAL A 27 -24.10 16.82 5.85
N GLU A 28 -23.42 16.66 4.72
CA GLU A 28 -24.09 16.43 3.43
C GLU A 28 -24.71 15.04 3.39
N LYS A 29 -25.98 14.98 3.00
CA LYS A 29 -26.75 13.73 2.97
C LYS A 29 -26.19 12.73 1.96
N THR A 30 -25.75 13.23 0.80
CA THR A 30 -25.13 12.42 -0.26
C THR A 30 -23.89 11.69 0.25
N LEU A 31 -22.98 12.41 0.90
CA LEU A 31 -21.76 11.85 1.50
C LEU A 31 -22.06 10.72 2.49
N LEU A 32 -23.06 10.90 3.36
CA LEU A 32 -23.47 9.87 4.32
C LEU A 32 -24.06 8.64 3.62
N VAL A 33 -24.94 8.82 2.63
CA VAL A 33 -25.57 7.71 1.88
C VAL A 33 -24.54 6.92 1.06
N GLU A 34 -23.54 7.60 0.49
CA GLU A 34 -22.48 6.97 -0.29
C GLU A 34 -21.51 6.19 0.60
N SER A 35 -21.21 6.72 1.80
CA SER A 35 -20.15 6.20 2.65
C SER A 35 -20.62 5.24 3.77
N SER A 36 -21.92 5.22 4.08
CA SER A 36 -22.49 4.43 5.19
C SER A 36 -23.72 3.64 4.75
N GLU A 37 -23.69 2.32 4.96
CA GLU A 37 -24.85 1.46 4.71
C GLU A 37 -26.01 1.78 5.67
N TYR A 38 -25.70 2.16 6.92
CA TYR A 38 -26.70 2.58 7.90
C TYR A 38 -27.50 3.78 7.38
N PHE A 39 -26.83 4.86 6.98
CA PHE A 39 -27.52 6.05 6.48
C PHE A 39 -28.23 5.79 5.16
N ARG A 40 -27.64 4.98 4.27
CA ARG A 40 -28.31 4.54 3.04
C ARG A 40 -29.61 3.81 3.33
N ALA A 41 -29.62 2.90 4.30
CA ALA A 41 -30.82 2.19 4.72
C ALA A 41 -31.82 3.16 5.38
N LEU A 42 -31.37 4.02 6.28
CA LEU A 42 -32.19 5.00 7.00
C LEU A 42 -32.94 5.93 6.03
N PHE A 43 -32.26 6.49 5.03
CA PHE A 43 -32.88 7.42 4.08
C PHE A 43 -33.72 6.73 3.01
N ARG A 44 -33.55 5.42 2.80
CA ARG A 44 -34.38 4.62 1.88
C ARG A 44 -35.59 3.97 2.53
N SER A 45 -35.55 3.73 3.84
CA SER A 45 -36.58 2.95 4.56
C SER A 45 -37.90 3.70 4.76
N GLY A 46 -37.93 5.02 4.61
CA GLY A 46 -39.09 5.85 4.93
C GLY A 46 -39.37 5.93 6.44
N MET A 47 -38.38 5.59 7.28
CA MET A 47 -38.46 5.70 8.74
C MET A 47 -38.72 7.14 9.17
N ARG A 48 -39.41 7.33 10.31
CA ARG A 48 -39.77 8.66 10.83
C ARG A 48 -38.53 9.53 11.02
N GLU A 49 -37.46 8.93 11.53
CA GLU A 49 -36.13 9.51 11.75
C GLU A 49 -35.56 10.15 10.47
N SER A 50 -35.80 9.57 9.30
CA SER A 50 -35.33 10.11 8.01
C SER A 50 -35.98 11.44 7.61
N THR A 51 -37.09 11.80 8.25
CA THR A 51 -37.85 13.04 8.03
C THR A 51 -37.73 14.05 9.17
N GLN A 52 -36.94 13.73 10.20
CA GLN A 52 -36.72 14.63 11.33
C GLN A 52 -35.74 15.75 10.97
N GLU A 53 -35.88 16.90 11.62
CA GLU A 53 -34.95 18.02 11.44
C GLU A 53 -33.54 17.74 12.01
N GLU A 54 -33.44 16.77 12.92
CA GLU A 54 -32.20 16.32 13.55
C GLU A 54 -32.32 14.82 13.85
N ILE A 55 -31.31 14.05 13.45
CA ILE A 55 -31.25 12.59 13.63
C ILE A 55 -30.30 12.29 14.80
N GLY A 56 -30.81 11.67 15.86
CA GLY A 56 -30.00 11.28 17.02
C GLY A 56 -29.35 9.90 16.86
N LEU A 57 -28.05 9.79 17.15
CA LEU A 57 -27.31 8.53 17.27
C LEU A 57 -26.92 8.34 18.75
N GLY A 58 -27.69 7.53 19.47
CA GLY A 58 -27.58 7.44 20.93
C GLY A 58 -26.47 6.54 21.47
N GLU A 59 -25.94 5.63 20.65
CA GLU A 59 -24.94 4.63 21.08
C GLU A 59 -23.51 5.01 20.71
N LEU A 60 -23.30 6.13 19.98
CA LEU A 60 -21.99 6.53 19.51
C LEU A 60 -21.44 7.72 20.29
N SER A 61 -20.12 7.74 20.43
CA SER A 61 -19.40 8.92 20.91
C SER A 61 -19.27 9.99 19.82
N ALA A 62 -19.25 11.26 20.23
CA ALA A 62 -19.05 12.37 19.30
C ALA A 62 -17.64 12.37 18.69
N ALA A 63 -16.63 11.87 19.42
CA ALA A 63 -15.25 11.77 18.93
C ALA A 63 -15.10 10.70 17.84
N GLY A 64 -15.72 9.52 17.99
CA GLY A 64 -15.74 8.50 16.92
C GLY A 64 -16.47 8.99 15.67
N PHE A 65 -17.56 9.74 15.84
CA PHE A 65 -18.27 10.37 14.71
C PHE A 65 -17.46 11.48 14.04
N LEU A 66 -16.73 12.29 14.81
CA LEU A 66 -15.84 13.31 14.25
C LEU A 66 -14.70 12.66 13.45
N ALA A 67 -14.07 11.61 13.98
CA ALA A 67 -13.04 10.85 13.27
C ALA A 67 -13.55 10.31 11.93
N MET A 68 -14.78 9.78 11.91
CA MET A 68 -15.45 9.37 10.67
C MET A 68 -15.54 10.53 9.67
N LEU A 69 -16.05 11.69 10.07
CA LEU A 69 -16.20 12.84 9.18
C LEU A 69 -14.86 13.34 8.63
N GLN A 70 -13.81 13.37 9.46
CA GLN A 70 -12.46 13.77 9.04
C GLN A 70 -11.91 12.80 7.98
N VAL A 71 -12.04 11.49 8.20
CA VAL A 71 -11.62 10.48 7.20
C VAL A 71 -12.41 10.61 5.90
N LEU A 72 -13.73 10.86 5.97
CA LEU A 72 -14.55 11.08 4.78
C LEU A 72 -14.17 12.37 4.02
N ALA A 73 -13.63 13.37 4.71
CA ALA A 73 -13.10 14.58 4.11
C ALA A 73 -11.68 14.41 3.53
N GLY A 74 -11.10 13.20 3.59
CA GLY A 74 -9.73 12.92 3.15
C GLY A 74 -8.65 13.32 4.16
N GLU A 75 -9.02 13.72 5.37
CA GLU A 75 -8.09 14.00 6.45
C GLU A 75 -7.56 12.69 7.10
N ARG A 76 -6.48 12.81 7.87
CA ARG A 76 -5.87 11.70 8.61
C ARG A 76 -5.79 12.05 10.09
N PRO A 77 -6.88 11.86 10.84
CA PRO A 77 -6.94 12.29 12.23
C PRO A 77 -5.99 11.47 13.11
N ILE A 78 -5.32 12.14 14.04
CA ILE A 78 -4.53 11.46 15.07
C ILE A 78 -5.51 10.90 16.09
N LEU A 79 -5.56 9.59 16.21
CA LEU A 79 -6.44 8.93 17.18
C LEU A 79 -5.57 8.46 18.35
N GLY A 80 -5.91 8.90 19.56
CA GLY A 80 -5.41 8.28 20.78
C GLY A 80 -6.05 6.91 20.99
N SER A 81 -5.75 6.26 22.10
CA SER A 81 -6.32 4.94 22.40
C SER A 81 -7.84 4.98 22.55
N GLU A 82 -8.38 5.99 23.25
CA GLU A 82 -9.81 6.15 23.44
C GLU A 82 -10.52 6.47 22.12
N GLU A 83 -10.00 7.43 21.35
CA GLU A 83 -10.58 7.82 20.06
C GLU A 83 -10.47 6.68 19.03
N THR A 84 -9.43 5.86 19.10
CA THR A 84 -9.29 4.67 18.23
C THR A 84 -10.40 3.67 18.50
N PHE A 85 -10.67 3.34 19.77
CA PHE A 85 -11.75 2.43 20.14
C PHE A 85 -13.12 2.96 19.67
N GLN A 86 -13.36 4.25 19.90
CA GLN A 86 -14.56 4.95 19.48
C GLN A 86 -14.71 5.01 17.95
N ALA A 87 -13.62 5.12 17.20
CA ALA A 87 -13.62 5.07 15.75
C ALA A 87 -13.97 3.65 15.23
N VAL A 88 -13.48 2.59 15.88
CA VAL A 88 -13.85 1.20 15.57
C VAL A 88 -15.35 0.98 15.79
N GLU A 89 -15.87 1.40 16.93
CA GLU A 89 -17.32 1.36 17.25
C GLU A 89 -18.15 2.08 16.18
N CYS A 90 -17.75 3.32 15.85
CA CYS A 90 -18.40 4.14 14.85
C CYS A 90 -18.39 3.48 13.46
N ALA A 91 -17.24 2.96 13.03
CA ALA A 91 -17.10 2.26 11.75
C ALA A 91 -18.01 1.02 11.66
N ALA A 92 -18.13 0.27 12.75
CA ALA A 92 -18.97 -0.93 12.83
C ALA A 92 -20.45 -0.58 12.82
N PHE A 93 -20.88 0.29 13.74
CA PHE A 93 -22.29 0.64 13.92
C PHE A 93 -22.87 1.32 12.68
N LEU A 94 -22.14 2.28 12.12
CA LEU A 94 -22.58 3.00 10.91
C LEU A 94 -22.18 2.30 9.61
N GLN A 95 -21.45 1.18 9.68
CA GLN A 95 -20.98 0.41 8.52
C GLN A 95 -20.24 1.30 7.50
N VAL A 96 -19.26 2.06 7.99
CA VAL A 96 -18.52 3.06 7.21
C VAL A 96 -17.23 2.45 6.70
N LYS A 97 -17.26 1.93 5.46
CA LYS A 97 -16.10 1.25 4.84
C LYS A 97 -14.83 2.11 4.79
N PRO A 98 -14.89 3.42 4.43
CA PRO A 98 -13.68 4.25 4.42
C PRO A 98 -12.99 4.36 5.78
N LEU A 99 -13.77 4.44 6.88
CA LEU A 99 -13.21 4.49 8.23
C LEU A 99 -12.61 3.14 8.64
N ALA A 100 -13.28 2.03 8.32
CA ALA A 100 -12.72 0.69 8.57
C ALA A 100 -11.39 0.49 7.83
N LYS A 101 -11.30 0.90 6.56
CA LYS A 101 -10.04 0.87 5.78
C LYS A 101 -8.97 1.77 6.38
N TYR A 102 -9.34 2.97 6.83
CA TYR A 102 -8.41 3.86 7.52
C TYR A 102 -7.79 3.18 8.76
N LEU A 103 -8.63 2.54 9.58
CA LEU A 103 -8.19 1.82 10.77
C LEU A 103 -7.24 0.67 10.43
N ILE A 104 -7.55 -0.11 9.38
CA ILE A 104 -6.67 -1.20 8.87
C ILE A 104 -5.30 -0.64 8.47
N HIS A 105 -5.25 0.44 7.70
CA HIS A 105 -3.98 1.04 7.29
C HIS A 105 -3.22 1.76 8.41
N SER A 106 -3.88 1.99 9.55
CA SER A 106 -3.27 2.63 10.72
C SER A 106 -2.65 1.64 11.70
N ILE A 107 -2.81 0.32 11.48
CA ILE A 107 -2.26 -0.73 12.34
C ILE A 107 -0.73 -0.58 12.43
N ASN A 108 -0.22 -0.58 13.66
CA ASN A 108 1.19 -0.57 14.00
C ASN A 108 1.39 -1.25 15.38
N SER A 109 2.64 -1.33 15.84
CA SER A 109 3.00 -1.92 17.14
C SER A 109 2.22 -1.34 18.33
N ASP A 110 1.91 -0.04 18.29
CA ASP A 110 1.38 0.71 19.43
C ASP A 110 -0.14 0.53 19.57
N ASN A 111 -0.84 0.24 18.48
CA ASN A 111 -2.31 0.14 18.46
C ASN A 111 -2.86 -1.23 18.02
N CYS A 112 -2.03 -2.16 17.54
CA CYS A 112 -2.48 -3.43 16.97
C CYS A 112 -3.35 -4.27 17.94
N ILE A 113 -2.96 -4.38 19.21
CA ILE A 113 -3.71 -5.13 20.23
C ILE A 113 -5.08 -4.49 20.50
N LEU A 114 -5.10 -3.16 20.64
CA LEU A 114 -6.34 -2.41 20.86
C LEU A 114 -7.29 -2.56 19.67
N LEU A 115 -6.80 -2.37 18.45
CA LEU A 115 -7.58 -2.53 17.22
C LEU A 115 -8.11 -3.96 17.09
N TYR A 116 -7.29 -4.96 17.41
CA TYR A 116 -7.69 -6.37 17.38
C TYR A 116 -8.83 -6.67 18.36
N GLN A 117 -8.71 -6.24 19.62
CA GLN A 117 -9.74 -6.44 20.65
C GLN A 117 -11.02 -5.67 20.32
N ALA A 118 -10.91 -4.40 19.93
CA ALA A 118 -12.06 -3.57 19.57
C ALA A 118 -12.79 -4.15 18.34
N ALA A 119 -12.06 -4.59 17.32
CA ALA A 119 -12.64 -5.20 16.14
C ALA A 119 -13.37 -6.52 16.48
N ALA A 120 -12.86 -7.30 17.43
CA ALA A 120 -13.55 -8.49 17.94
C ALA A 120 -14.87 -8.15 18.64
N ILE A 121 -14.87 -7.09 19.48
CA ILE A 121 -16.07 -6.64 20.22
C ILE A 121 -17.16 -6.16 19.26
N PHE A 122 -16.80 -5.36 18.26
CA PHE A 122 -17.77 -4.72 17.36
C PHE A 122 -18.02 -5.49 16.06
N GLY A 123 -17.29 -6.60 15.82
CA GLY A 123 -17.50 -7.46 14.66
C GLY A 123 -16.97 -6.91 13.33
N LEU A 124 -15.91 -6.08 13.35
CA LEU A 124 -15.22 -5.64 12.14
C LEU A 124 -14.19 -6.69 11.68
N LEU A 125 -14.68 -7.70 10.95
CA LEU A 125 -13.90 -8.90 10.61
C LEU A 125 -12.61 -8.62 9.82
N ASP A 126 -12.64 -7.69 8.85
CA ASP A 126 -11.44 -7.36 8.07
C ASP A 126 -10.36 -6.73 8.96
N LEU A 127 -10.74 -5.77 9.80
CA LEU A 127 -9.84 -5.13 10.77
C LEU A 127 -9.32 -6.14 11.78
N PHE A 128 -10.18 -7.02 12.28
CA PHE A 128 -9.83 -8.11 13.19
C PHE A 128 -8.76 -9.02 12.59
N HIS A 129 -8.96 -9.49 11.35
CA HIS A 129 -8.01 -10.38 10.68
C HIS A 129 -6.69 -9.68 10.34
N CYS A 130 -6.72 -8.45 9.81
CA CYS A 130 -5.51 -7.69 9.52
C CYS A 130 -4.69 -7.38 10.79
N ALA A 131 -5.35 -7.03 11.90
CA ALA A 131 -4.66 -6.80 13.17
C ALA A 131 -4.06 -8.09 13.73
N ALA A 132 -4.76 -9.23 13.61
CA ALA A 132 -4.23 -10.52 14.01
C ALA A 132 -3.00 -10.95 13.19
N LEU A 133 -3.01 -10.72 11.87
CA LEU A 133 -1.84 -10.97 11.00
C LEU A 133 -0.64 -10.12 11.43
N TYR A 134 -0.87 -8.84 11.74
CA TYR A 134 0.20 -7.95 12.24
C TYR A 134 0.78 -8.48 13.56
N ILE A 135 -0.08 -8.81 14.53
CA ILE A 135 0.36 -9.38 15.82
C ILE A 135 1.13 -10.68 15.59
N ARG A 136 0.69 -11.52 14.65
CA ARG A 136 1.38 -12.76 14.30
C ARG A 136 2.79 -12.50 13.75
N ASP A 137 2.96 -11.47 12.93
CA ASP A 137 4.26 -11.11 12.35
C ASP A 137 5.21 -10.41 13.33
N SER A 138 4.66 -9.69 14.31
CA SER A 138 5.41 -9.02 15.39
C SER A 138 5.37 -9.80 16.72
N TYR A 139 5.08 -11.10 16.68
CA TYR A 139 4.80 -11.90 17.89
C TYR A 139 5.93 -11.84 18.92
N ALA A 140 7.19 -11.92 18.47
CA ALA A 140 8.36 -11.85 19.34
C ALA A 140 8.59 -10.46 19.95
N GLU A 141 8.22 -9.39 19.24
CA GLU A 141 8.34 -8.01 19.73
C GLU A 141 7.24 -7.66 20.74
N LEU A 142 6.08 -8.32 20.61
CA LEU A 142 4.89 -8.04 21.42
C LEU A 142 4.72 -8.98 22.62
N GLU A 143 5.64 -9.92 22.85
CA GLU A 143 5.49 -11.01 23.84
C GLU A 143 5.02 -10.52 25.22
N GLU A 144 5.57 -9.39 25.70
CA GLU A 144 5.20 -8.80 27.01
C GLU A 144 3.78 -8.23 27.06
N TYR A 145 3.18 -7.89 25.91
CA TYR A 145 1.85 -7.29 25.81
C TYR A 145 0.75 -8.31 25.49
N LEU A 146 1.13 -9.52 25.01
CA LEU A 146 0.17 -10.57 24.61
C LEU A 146 -0.68 -11.08 25.78
N ASP A 147 -0.19 -10.97 27.02
CA ASP A 147 -0.95 -11.30 28.24
C ASP A 147 -2.25 -10.48 28.38
N CYS A 148 -2.39 -9.36 27.65
CA CYS A 148 -3.61 -8.56 27.63
C CYS A 148 -4.76 -9.20 26.82
N LEU A 149 -4.46 -10.20 25.98
CA LEU A 149 -5.43 -10.88 25.12
C LEU A 149 -6.09 -12.05 25.86
N SER A 150 -7.36 -12.31 25.58
CA SER A 150 -8.03 -13.53 26.06
C SER A 150 -7.52 -14.77 25.33
N ASP A 151 -7.57 -15.94 25.97
CA ASP A 151 -7.13 -17.22 25.40
C ASP A 151 -7.69 -17.49 23.99
N ASP A 152 -8.97 -17.20 23.74
CA ASP A 152 -9.59 -17.38 22.42
C ASP A 152 -8.97 -16.49 21.32
N LEU A 153 -8.59 -15.26 21.69
CA LEU A 153 -7.98 -14.30 20.78
C LEU A 153 -6.52 -14.67 20.49
N LEU A 154 -5.79 -15.13 21.49
CA LEU A 154 -4.43 -15.66 21.32
C LEU A 154 -4.44 -16.90 20.44
N ALA A 155 -5.33 -17.85 20.72
CA ALA A 155 -5.45 -19.08 19.95
C ALA A 155 -5.70 -18.79 18.47
N TYR A 156 -6.54 -17.79 18.14
CA TYR A 156 -6.75 -17.38 16.76
C TYR A 156 -5.47 -16.85 16.10
N VAL A 157 -4.73 -15.95 16.77
CA VAL A 157 -3.45 -15.43 16.25
C VAL A 157 -2.45 -16.59 16.01
N GLU A 158 -2.37 -17.55 16.92
CA GLU A 158 -1.49 -18.71 16.80
C GLU A 158 -1.86 -19.65 15.64
N THR A 159 -3.13 -19.67 15.22
CA THR A 159 -3.56 -20.44 14.04
C THR A 159 -3.08 -19.84 12.72
N LEU A 160 -2.72 -18.55 12.70
CA LEU A 160 -2.25 -17.86 11.51
C LEU A 160 -0.81 -18.26 11.18
N LEU A 161 -0.49 -18.31 9.89
CA LEU A 161 0.87 -18.48 9.43
C LEU A 161 1.59 -17.12 9.43
N PRO A 162 2.81 -17.04 9.97
CA PRO A 162 3.60 -15.82 9.84
C PRO A 162 3.97 -15.59 8.37
N SER A 163 4.07 -14.32 8.00
CA SER A 163 4.60 -13.90 6.69
C SER A 163 6.03 -14.40 6.51
N THR A 164 6.47 -14.53 5.25
CA THR A 164 7.84 -14.93 4.91
C THR A 164 8.37 -14.05 3.79
N PHE A 165 9.69 -13.82 3.78
CA PHE A 165 10.34 -13.13 2.68
C PHE A 165 10.46 -14.04 1.47
N VAL A 166 9.98 -13.57 0.33
CA VAL A 166 10.16 -14.26 -0.96
C VAL A 166 11.09 -13.46 -1.86
N ALA A 167 12.17 -14.10 -2.30
CA ALA A 167 13.09 -13.57 -3.30
C ALA A 167 12.81 -14.23 -4.65
N VAL A 168 12.67 -13.41 -5.68
CA VAL A 168 12.49 -13.87 -7.06
C VAL A 168 13.83 -13.76 -7.79
N GLY A 169 14.51 -14.90 -7.95
CA GLY A 169 15.78 -14.99 -8.65
C GLY A 169 15.56 -15.17 -10.15
N ALA A 170 15.79 -14.12 -10.95
CA ALA A 170 15.63 -14.20 -12.40
C ALA A 170 16.95 -14.02 -13.18
N HIS A 171 18.01 -13.51 -12.52
CA HIS A 171 19.25 -13.16 -13.21
C HIS A 171 20.13 -14.37 -13.49
N THR A 172 20.41 -14.64 -14.78
CA THR A 172 21.59 -15.41 -15.16
C THR A 172 22.50 -14.57 -16.09
N PRO A 173 23.79 -14.36 -15.75
CA PRO A 173 24.72 -13.50 -16.51
C PRO A 173 25.16 -14.10 -17.87
N THR A 174 24.47 -15.11 -18.37
CA THR A 174 24.92 -15.88 -19.53
C THR A 174 24.25 -15.39 -20.80
N PHE A 175 25.03 -15.30 -21.87
CA PHE A 175 24.54 -15.02 -23.23
C PHE A 175 23.85 -16.23 -23.87
N GLU A 176 23.94 -17.40 -23.25
CA GLU A 176 23.32 -18.65 -23.68
C GLU A 176 21.99 -18.87 -22.94
N PHE A 177 20.98 -19.34 -23.67
CA PHE A 177 19.71 -19.79 -23.12
C PHE A 177 19.99 -20.99 -22.20
N LEU A 178 19.83 -20.81 -20.89
CA LEU A 178 20.05 -21.90 -19.93
C LEU A 178 18.77 -22.70 -19.76
N GLU A 179 18.91 -24.02 -19.74
CA GLU A 179 17.87 -24.93 -19.24
C GLU A 179 17.62 -24.68 -17.74
N ASP A 180 16.61 -23.84 -17.46
CA ASP A 180 15.59 -23.88 -16.40
C ASP A 180 15.92 -24.05 -14.90
N LEU A 181 17.16 -24.36 -14.49
CA LEU A 181 17.46 -24.64 -13.08
C LEU A 181 17.82 -23.40 -12.24
N SER A 182 17.96 -22.21 -12.83
CA SER A 182 18.36 -20.97 -12.12
C SER A 182 17.24 -19.96 -11.88
N ARG A 183 16.02 -20.25 -12.34
CA ARG A 183 14.87 -19.33 -12.31
C ARG A 183 13.86 -19.73 -11.25
N THR A 184 14.23 -19.51 -9.98
CA THR A 184 13.42 -19.92 -8.84
C THR A 184 12.92 -18.74 -8.04
N ILE A 185 11.72 -18.88 -7.50
CA ILE A 185 11.30 -18.11 -6.34
C ILE A 185 11.74 -18.88 -5.08
N CYS A 186 12.36 -18.19 -4.14
CA CYS A 186 12.86 -18.76 -2.89
C CYS A 186 12.22 -18.03 -1.71
N TYR A 187 11.93 -18.74 -0.64
CA TYR A 187 11.50 -18.14 0.62
C TYR A 187 12.60 -18.24 1.68
N LEU A 188 12.61 -17.32 2.64
CA LEU A 188 13.52 -17.38 3.78
C LEU A 188 12.91 -18.25 4.88
N ASP A 189 13.55 -19.37 5.18
CA ASP A 189 13.28 -20.13 6.40
C ASP A 189 14.05 -19.46 7.54
N GLU A 190 13.31 -18.80 8.44
CA GLU A 190 13.87 -17.98 9.51
C GLU A 190 14.39 -18.81 10.68
N GLU A 191 13.84 -20.01 10.91
CA GLU A 191 14.32 -20.93 11.96
C GLU A 191 15.75 -21.41 11.66
N THR A 192 16.00 -21.74 10.41
CA THR A 192 17.32 -22.21 9.94
C THR A 192 18.17 -21.08 9.35
N ASN A 193 17.60 -19.90 9.15
CA ASN A 193 18.19 -18.76 8.45
C ASN A 193 18.75 -19.16 7.06
N THR A 194 17.96 -19.90 6.29
CA THR A 194 18.35 -20.38 4.95
C THR A 194 17.29 -20.09 3.89
N TRP A 195 17.73 -19.70 2.69
CA TRP A 195 16.83 -19.58 1.54
C TRP A 195 16.50 -20.97 0.99
N ARG A 196 15.20 -21.25 0.86
CA ARG A 196 14.67 -22.50 0.31
C ARG A 196 13.88 -22.22 -0.95
N THR A 197 13.99 -23.11 -1.93
CA THR A 197 13.22 -23.01 -3.18
C THR A 197 11.74 -23.21 -2.91
N LEU A 198 10.92 -22.24 -3.31
CA LEU A 198 9.46 -22.29 -3.22
C LEU A 198 8.85 -22.89 -4.50
N SER A 199 9.20 -22.35 -5.66
CA SER A 199 8.77 -22.85 -6.98
C SER A 199 9.72 -22.37 -8.07
N CYS A 200 9.70 -23.01 -9.24
CA CYS A 200 10.31 -22.46 -10.46
C CYS A 200 9.38 -21.41 -11.07
N LEU A 201 9.95 -20.38 -11.71
CA LEU A 201 9.22 -19.43 -12.53
C LEU A 201 8.74 -20.09 -13.83
N PRO A 202 7.57 -19.70 -14.39
CA PRO A 202 7.16 -20.11 -15.73
C PRO A 202 8.25 -19.76 -16.76
N LEU A 203 8.41 -20.61 -17.78
CA LEU A 203 9.43 -20.42 -18.83
C LEU A 203 9.24 -19.10 -19.57
N SER A 204 7.98 -18.74 -19.79
CA SER A 204 7.51 -17.51 -20.41
C SER A 204 7.43 -16.32 -19.44
N ALA A 205 7.85 -16.47 -18.17
CA ALA A 205 7.99 -15.32 -17.29
C ALA A 205 9.22 -14.49 -17.70
N SER A 206 9.30 -13.26 -17.20
CA SER A 206 10.46 -12.39 -17.42
C SER A 206 11.75 -12.94 -16.80
N THR A 207 12.89 -12.52 -17.36
CA THR A 207 14.23 -12.81 -16.84
C THR A 207 14.85 -11.63 -16.07
N PHE A 208 14.43 -10.38 -16.33
CA PHE A 208 14.84 -9.20 -15.56
C PHE A 208 13.89 -8.01 -15.85
N LEU A 209 13.91 -7.01 -14.97
CA LEU A 209 13.15 -5.75 -15.08
C LEU A 209 11.62 -5.92 -15.15
N ALA A 210 11.08 -7.01 -14.60
CA ALA A 210 9.64 -7.14 -14.40
C ALA A 210 9.18 -6.34 -13.18
N GLY A 211 7.94 -5.87 -13.22
CA GLY A 211 7.26 -5.37 -12.04
C GLY A 211 6.77 -6.55 -11.21
N MET A 212 6.94 -6.45 -9.89
CA MET A 212 6.45 -7.45 -8.94
C MET A 212 5.64 -6.80 -7.84
N ALA A 213 4.56 -7.45 -7.42
CA ALA A 213 3.71 -7.02 -6.31
C ALA A 213 3.14 -8.24 -5.59
N THR A 214 2.86 -8.07 -4.30
CA THR A 214 2.18 -9.06 -3.46
C THR A 214 0.80 -8.53 -3.07
N MET A 215 -0.23 -9.36 -3.19
CA MET A 215 -1.58 -9.04 -2.71
C MET A 215 -2.36 -10.34 -2.50
N ASP A 216 -3.13 -10.43 -1.43
CA ASP A 216 -3.98 -11.59 -1.10
C ASP A 216 -3.24 -12.95 -1.12
N ASN A 217 -2.05 -13.00 -0.50
CA ASN A 217 -1.16 -14.17 -0.49
C ASN A 217 -0.73 -14.66 -1.90
N LYS A 218 -0.76 -13.78 -2.90
CA LYS A 218 -0.30 -14.05 -4.27
C LYS A 218 0.84 -13.13 -4.68
N ILE A 219 1.69 -13.64 -5.57
CA ILE A 219 2.79 -12.88 -6.18
C ILE A 219 2.45 -12.63 -7.65
N TYR A 220 2.42 -11.37 -8.05
CA TYR A 220 2.16 -10.95 -9.42
C TYR A 220 3.45 -10.50 -10.09
N ILE A 221 3.64 -10.94 -11.34
CA ILE A 221 4.77 -10.57 -12.20
C ILE A 221 4.20 -10.02 -13.51
N VAL A 222 4.57 -8.78 -13.84
CA VAL A 222 4.08 -8.06 -15.03
C VAL A 222 5.24 -7.47 -15.82
N GLY A 223 5.20 -7.68 -17.14
CA GLY A 223 6.16 -7.10 -18.08
C GLY A 223 7.59 -7.60 -17.86
N GLY A 224 8.56 -6.75 -18.20
CA GLY A 224 9.98 -7.11 -18.19
C GLY A 224 10.44 -7.70 -19.51
N VAL A 225 11.58 -8.39 -19.49
CA VAL A 225 12.28 -8.81 -20.71
C VAL A 225 12.93 -10.19 -20.61
N TYR A 226 13.13 -10.81 -21.78
CA TYR A 226 13.97 -11.98 -22.00
C TYR A 226 15.35 -11.58 -22.51
N GLY A 227 16.38 -12.23 -21.97
CA GLY A 227 17.72 -12.26 -22.55
C GLY A 227 18.42 -10.90 -22.70
N ALA A 228 19.69 -10.92 -23.10
CA ALA A 228 20.47 -9.69 -23.25
C ALA A 228 19.94 -8.74 -24.34
N ASN A 229 19.15 -9.25 -25.29
CA ASN A 229 18.53 -8.46 -26.36
C ASN A 229 17.29 -7.66 -25.89
N LYS A 230 16.87 -7.79 -24.62
CA LYS A 230 15.70 -7.11 -24.04
C LYS A 230 14.41 -7.38 -24.83
N GLN A 231 14.16 -8.62 -25.22
CA GLN A 231 12.88 -8.98 -25.84
C GLN A 231 11.76 -8.82 -24.82
N VAL A 232 10.76 -7.98 -25.11
CA VAL A 232 9.70 -7.64 -24.15
C VAL A 232 8.80 -8.84 -23.89
N VAL A 233 8.42 -9.02 -22.61
CA VAL A 233 7.51 -10.08 -22.18
C VAL A 233 6.08 -9.57 -22.28
N GLU A 234 5.24 -10.31 -23.01
CA GLU A 234 3.84 -9.94 -23.24
C GLU A 234 2.88 -10.59 -22.24
N SER A 235 3.25 -11.73 -21.63
CA SER A 235 2.43 -12.45 -20.66
C SER A 235 2.66 -11.98 -19.22
N SER A 236 1.61 -12.03 -18.40
CA SER A 236 1.67 -11.71 -16.97
C SER A 236 1.32 -12.95 -16.15
N PHE A 237 1.98 -13.11 -15.00
CA PHE A 237 1.91 -14.34 -14.20
C PHE A 237 1.53 -14.05 -12.75
N CYS A 238 0.72 -14.92 -12.18
CA CYS A 238 0.33 -14.90 -10.78
C CYS A 238 0.71 -16.24 -10.14
N TYR A 239 1.47 -16.20 -9.06
CA TYR A 239 1.72 -17.35 -8.20
C TYR A 239 0.79 -17.30 -7.00
N ASP A 240 -0.04 -18.32 -6.86
CA ASP A 240 -0.92 -18.53 -5.73
C ASP A 240 -0.19 -19.37 -4.67
N ALA A 241 0.12 -18.79 -3.52
CA ALA A 241 0.85 -19.49 -2.47
C ALA A 241 0.00 -20.56 -1.77
N ASP A 242 -1.33 -20.41 -1.73
CA ASP A 242 -2.24 -21.39 -1.13
C ASP A 242 -2.37 -22.63 -2.03
N ALA A 243 -2.47 -22.40 -3.34
CA ALA A 243 -2.55 -23.47 -4.33
C ALA A 243 -1.17 -24.03 -4.73
N ASN A 244 -0.08 -23.34 -4.34
CA ASN A 244 1.28 -23.60 -4.80
C ASN A 244 1.36 -23.76 -6.33
N ALA A 245 0.78 -22.79 -7.06
CA ALA A 245 0.61 -22.91 -8.49
C ALA A 245 0.74 -21.55 -9.20
N TRP A 246 1.32 -21.59 -10.40
CA TRP A 246 1.35 -20.46 -11.32
C TRP A 246 0.13 -20.47 -12.24
N SER A 247 -0.36 -19.28 -12.56
CA SER A 247 -1.39 -19.04 -13.56
C SER A 247 -1.02 -17.81 -14.40
N GLU A 248 -1.49 -17.78 -15.65
CA GLU A 248 -1.45 -16.57 -16.46
C GLU A 248 -2.70 -15.74 -16.19
N PHE A 249 -2.55 -14.41 -16.26
CA PHE A 249 -3.65 -13.46 -16.15
C PHE A 249 -3.50 -12.36 -17.22
N PRO A 250 -4.56 -11.56 -17.49
CA PRO A 250 -4.49 -10.50 -18.50
C PRO A 250 -3.30 -9.57 -18.28
N SER A 251 -2.60 -9.23 -19.35
CA SER A 251 -1.49 -8.28 -19.34
C SER A 251 -1.95 -6.84 -19.59
N PRO A 252 -1.15 -5.83 -19.16
CA PRO A 252 -1.39 -4.43 -19.52
C PRO A 252 -1.48 -4.24 -21.04
N HIS A 253 -2.26 -3.26 -21.48
CA HIS A 253 -2.42 -2.92 -22.90
C HIS A 253 -1.11 -2.42 -23.50
N GLN A 254 -0.32 -1.69 -22.70
CA GLN A 254 0.98 -1.20 -23.12
C GLN A 254 2.09 -2.08 -22.53
N LEU A 255 2.79 -2.75 -23.44
CA LEU A 255 4.01 -3.49 -23.14
C LEU A 255 5.03 -2.57 -22.47
N ARG A 256 5.72 -3.09 -21.46
CA ARG A 256 6.64 -2.32 -20.61
C ARG A 256 7.64 -3.21 -19.89
N TYR A 257 8.85 -2.72 -19.72
CA TYR A 257 9.86 -3.28 -18.83
C TYR A 257 10.43 -2.18 -17.94
N ASP A 258 11.19 -2.56 -16.92
CA ASP A 258 11.65 -1.65 -15.87
C ASP A 258 10.47 -0.92 -15.19
N VAL A 259 9.35 -1.63 -15.11
CA VAL A 259 8.06 -1.17 -14.59
C VAL A 259 7.99 -1.40 -13.08
N ARG A 260 7.36 -0.47 -12.35
CA ARG A 260 7.00 -0.69 -10.95
C ARG A 260 5.58 -1.22 -10.88
N LEU A 261 5.40 -2.35 -10.20
CA LEU A 261 4.08 -2.93 -9.92
C LEU A 261 3.74 -2.73 -8.44
N VAL A 262 2.51 -2.33 -8.15
CA VAL A 262 2.04 -2.03 -6.80
C VAL A 262 0.65 -2.63 -6.61
N GLY A 263 0.45 -3.50 -5.62
CA GLY A 263 -0.86 -4.07 -5.29
C GLY A 263 -1.53 -3.27 -4.18
N HIS A 264 -2.67 -2.64 -4.45
CA HIS A 264 -3.34 -1.73 -3.53
C HIS A 264 -4.86 -1.86 -3.65
N GLU A 265 -5.54 -2.15 -2.54
CA GLU A 265 -7.01 -2.09 -2.43
C GLU A 265 -7.77 -2.92 -3.48
N GLY A 266 -7.27 -4.12 -3.79
CA GLY A 266 -7.88 -5.00 -4.79
C GLY A 266 -7.55 -4.62 -6.25
N TYR A 267 -6.53 -3.77 -6.44
CA TYR A 267 -6.03 -3.40 -7.76
C TYR A 267 -4.51 -3.61 -7.87
N LEU A 268 -4.01 -3.87 -9.08
CA LEU A 268 -2.58 -3.78 -9.39
C LEU A 268 -2.32 -2.54 -10.23
N TYR A 269 -1.31 -1.74 -9.87
CA TYR A 269 -0.91 -0.55 -10.60
C TYR A 269 0.43 -0.81 -11.29
N ALA A 270 0.45 -0.81 -12.61
CA ALA A 270 1.64 -0.85 -13.44
C ALA A 270 2.07 0.58 -13.76
N ILE A 271 3.09 1.06 -13.04
CA ILE A 271 3.50 2.47 -13.00
C ILE A 271 4.77 2.66 -13.84
N GLY A 272 4.66 3.49 -14.88
CA GLY A 272 5.78 3.88 -15.74
C GLY A 272 6.43 2.69 -16.46
N GLY A 273 7.75 2.73 -16.54
CA GLY A 273 8.59 1.76 -17.24
C GLY A 273 9.18 2.31 -18.53
N GLU A 274 9.66 1.41 -19.37
CA GLU A 274 10.26 1.69 -20.67
C GLU A 274 9.69 0.71 -21.69
N TYR A 275 9.50 1.18 -22.92
CA TYR A 275 9.20 0.35 -24.07
C TYR A 275 9.93 0.89 -25.29
N GLU A 276 10.59 0.02 -26.05
CA GLU A 276 11.38 0.42 -27.24
C GLU A 276 12.37 1.58 -26.98
N LYS A 277 13.00 1.60 -25.79
CA LYS A 277 13.93 2.67 -25.33
C LYS A 277 13.26 4.04 -25.10
N ILE A 278 11.94 4.07 -24.99
CA ILE A 278 11.16 5.26 -24.65
C ILE A 278 10.62 5.06 -23.24
N SER A 279 11.00 5.96 -22.32
CA SER A 279 10.44 5.97 -20.97
C SER A 279 8.96 6.36 -21.02
N LEU A 280 8.15 5.65 -20.23
CA LEU A 280 6.71 5.80 -20.19
C LEU A 280 6.28 6.66 -19.01
N LYS A 281 5.23 7.46 -19.22
CA LYS A 281 4.47 8.13 -18.15
C LYS A 281 3.17 7.39 -17.79
N SER A 282 2.71 6.50 -18.67
CA SER A 282 1.44 5.79 -18.56
C SER A 282 1.36 4.92 -17.32
N VAL A 283 0.24 5.01 -16.61
CA VAL A 283 -0.11 4.10 -15.51
C VAL A 283 -1.34 3.29 -15.93
N GLU A 284 -1.27 1.98 -15.74
CA GLU A 284 -2.41 1.10 -15.93
C GLU A 284 -2.79 0.46 -14.60
N ARG A 285 -4.08 0.31 -14.36
CA ARG A 285 -4.66 -0.32 -13.18
C ARG A 285 -5.41 -1.59 -13.59
N TYR A 286 -5.05 -2.73 -13.00
CA TYR A 286 -5.78 -3.99 -13.10
C TYR A 286 -6.77 -4.10 -11.96
N ASP A 287 -8.04 -4.31 -12.27
CA ASP A 287 -9.08 -4.65 -11.30
C ASP A 287 -9.19 -6.18 -11.19
N LEU A 288 -8.93 -6.72 -10.00
CA LEU A 288 -8.99 -8.17 -9.77
C LEU A 288 -10.42 -8.71 -9.89
N ALA A 289 -11.43 -7.92 -9.57
CA ALA A 289 -12.83 -8.35 -9.60
C ALA A 289 -13.36 -8.43 -11.03
N SER A 290 -13.06 -7.43 -11.87
CA SER A 290 -13.48 -7.43 -13.28
C SER A 290 -12.48 -8.12 -14.21
N SER A 291 -11.26 -8.40 -13.75
CA SER A 291 -10.16 -8.94 -14.55
C SER A 291 -9.82 -8.09 -15.77
N THR A 292 -9.82 -6.76 -15.61
CA THR A 292 -9.53 -5.82 -16.70
C THR A 292 -8.47 -4.80 -16.32
N TRP A 293 -7.62 -4.47 -17.29
CA TRP A 293 -6.72 -3.32 -17.20
C TRP A 293 -7.43 -2.06 -17.69
N THR A 294 -7.13 -0.93 -17.07
CA THR A 294 -7.59 0.39 -17.52
C THR A 294 -6.48 1.41 -17.35
N PHE A 295 -6.32 2.33 -18.30
CA PHE A 295 -5.45 3.48 -18.10
C PHE A 295 -6.03 4.39 -17.02
N VAL A 296 -5.14 4.88 -16.17
CA VAL A 296 -5.42 5.87 -15.11
C VAL A 296 -4.48 7.06 -15.29
N SER A 297 -4.49 8.03 -14.38
CA SER A 297 -3.64 9.23 -14.44
C SER A 297 -2.18 8.91 -14.76
N ASP A 298 -1.68 9.53 -15.82
CA ASP A 298 -0.26 9.48 -16.18
C ASP A 298 0.60 10.07 -15.05
N LEU A 299 1.80 9.52 -14.88
CA LEU A 299 2.83 10.17 -14.08
C LEU A 299 3.10 11.60 -14.59
N PRO A 300 3.44 12.55 -13.70
CA PRO A 300 3.82 13.92 -14.07
C PRO A 300 4.99 13.99 -15.06
N GLN A 301 5.83 12.96 -15.10
CA GLN A 301 6.94 12.81 -16.03
C GLN A 301 7.22 11.33 -16.33
N PRO A 302 7.86 11.01 -17.47
CA PRO A 302 8.32 9.65 -17.74
C PRO A 302 9.29 9.15 -16.68
N SER A 303 9.17 7.88 -16.30
CA SER A 303 10.06 7.27 -15.31
C SER A 303 10.20 5.76 -15.50
N THR A 304 11.42 5.26 -15.33
CA THR A 304 11.72 3.83 -15.25
C THR A 304 12.15 3.50 -13.82
N ALA A 305 11.81 2.31 -13.32
CA ALA A 305 12.09 1.87 -11.96
C ALA A 305 11.73 2.90 -10.86
N ALA A 306 10.65 3.66 -11.03
CA ALA A 306 10.27 4.72 -10.09
C ALA A 306 10.13 4.13 -8.67
N PRO A 307 10.90 4.61 -7.67
CA PRO A 307 10.77 4.12 -6.30
C PRO A 307 9.36 4.39 -5.78
N CYS A 308 8.67 3.34 -5.32
CA CYS A 308 7.32 3.44 -4.80
C CYS A 308 7.20 2.74 -3.46
N ALA A 309 6.41 3.34 -2.57
CA ALA A 309 6.04 2.78 -1.27
C ALA A 309 4.55 3.00 -1.02
N GLN A 310 3.98 2.16 -0.15
CA GLN A 310 2.62 2.35 0.35
C GLN A 310 2.66 2.74 1.81
N ALA A 311 1.95 3.81 2.16
CA ALA A 311 1.83 4.26 3.55
C ALA A 311 0.41 4.75 3.78
N LEU A 312 -0.18 4.44 4.93
CA LEU A 312 -1.47 4.98 5.36
C LEU A 312 -2.56 4.87 4.26
N GLY A 313 -2.59 3.73 3.56
CA GLY A 313 -3.57 3.45 2.52
C GLY A 313 -3.41 4.23 1.23
N GLN A 314 -2.20 4.71 0.92
CA GLN A 314 -1.93 5.48 -0.29
C GLN A 314 -0.64 5.03 -0.98
N ILE A 315 -0.57 5.27 -2.29
CA ILE A 315 0.61 4.98 -3.11
C ILE A 315 1.44 6.24 -3.26
N PHE A 316 2.71 6.15 -2.90
CA PHE A 316 3.69 7.22 -3.09
C PHE A 316 4.70 6.83 -4.17
N VAL A 317 5.03 7.77 -5.05
CA VAL A 317 6.07 7.64 -6.08
C VAL A 317 7.12 8.73 -5.87
N CYS A 318 8.38 8.36 -5.95
CA CYS A 318 9.52 9.27 -5.90
C CYS A 318 10.05 9.53 -7.32
N LEU A 319 9.91 10.76 -7.82
CA LEU A 319 10.33 11.14 -9.17
C LEU A 319 11.54 12.08 -9.16
N TRP A 320 12.46 11.84 -10.09
CA TRP A 320 13.72 12.56 -10.27
C TRP A 320 13.55 13.65 -11.32
N GLN A 321 13.49 14.91 -10.89
CA GLN A 321 13.32 16.05 -11.78
C GLN A 321 14.68 16.70 -12.14
N PRO A 322 14.73 17.48 -13.24
CA PRO A 322 15.91 18.28 -13.56
C PRO A 322 16.37 19.15 -12.38
N LEU A 323 17.65 19.54 -12.36
CA LEU A 323 18.29 20.29 -11.27
C LEU A 323 18.40 19.50 -9.95
N ASP A 324 18.56 18.18 -10.03
CA ASP A 324 18.77 17.28 -8.89
C ASP A 324 17.70 17.42 -7.79
N THR A 325 16.46 17.66 -8.22
CA THR A 325 15.31 17.79 -7.34
C THR A 325 14.52 16.49 -7.33
N THR A 326 14.25 15.97 -6.15
CA THR A 326 13.36 14.84 -5.95
C THR A 326 12.00 15.35 -5.53
N VAL A 327 10.94 14.87 -6.16
CA VAL A 327 9.56 15.17 -5.77
C VAL A 327 8.86 13.87 -5.43
N ILE A 328 8.23 13.84 -4.25
CA ILE A 328 7.33 12.74 -3.89
C ILE A 328 5.92 13.12 -4.32
N TYR A 329 5.29 12.24 -5.07
CA TYR A 329 3.89 12.33 -5.45
C TYR A 329 3.08 11.28 -4.72
N GLU A 330 1.87 11.64 -4.33
CA GLU A 330 0.84 10.75 -3.81
C GLU A 330 -0.22 10.54 -4.90
N TYR A 331 -0.69 9.30 -5.05
CA TYR A 331 -1.79 8.99 -5.95
C TYR A 331 -3.13 9.07 -5.21
N GLU A 332 -3.96 10.05 -5.55
CA GLU A 332 -5.30 10.17 -5.02
C GLU A 332 -6.28 9.34 -5.86
N THR A 333 -6.73 8.21 -5.30
CA THR A 333 -7.57 7.24 -6.01
C THR A 333 -8.96 7.76 -6.40
N GLN A 334 -9.51 8.72 -5.64
CA GLN A 334 -10.84 9.30 -5.92
C GLN A 334 -10.83 10.26 -7.12
N GLN A 335 -9.80 11.11 -7.21
CA GLN A 335 -9.66 12.10 -8.27
C GLN A 335 -8.91 11.57 -9.50
N ASP A 336 -8.32 10.37 -9.39
CA ASP A 336 -7.39 9.82 -10.38
C ASP A 336 -6.29 10.85 -10.73
N ALA A 337 -5.53 11.26 -9.72
CA ALA A 337 -4.54 12.33 -9.85
C ALA A 337 -3.29 12.08 -9.01
N TRP A 338 -2.14 12.50 -9.54
CA TRP A 338 -0.87 12.54 -8.81
C TRP A 338 -0.66 13.92 -8.19
N LEU A 339 -0.64 13.99 -6.86
CA LEU A 339 -0.48 15.23 -6.11
C LEU A 339 0.94 15.35 -5.53
N PRO A 340 1.65 16.49 -5.72
CA PRO A 340 2.96 16.69 -5.14
C PRO A 340 2.85 16.84 -3.60
N VAL A 341 3.61 16.02 -2.88
CA VAL A 341 3.62 15.96 -1.41
C VAL A 341 4.74 16.81 -0.83
N THR A 342 5.93 16.73 -1.42
CA THR A 342 7.14 17.41 -0.94
C THR A 342 8.25 17.38 -2.00
N GLU A 343 9.21 18.31 -1.88
CA GLU A 343 10.43 18.33 -2.69
C GLU A 343 11.69 18.25 -1.80
N LEU A 344 12.74 17.62 -2.31
CA LEU A 344 14.06 17.61 -1.70
C LEU A 344 15.13 17.82 -2.75
N LYS A 345 15.99 18.83 -2.54
CA LYS A 345 17.12 19.14 -3.44
C LYS A 345 18.38 18.48 -2.93
N ARG A 346 18.89 17.51 -3.67
CA ARG A 346 20.13 16.78 -3.35
C ARG A 346 20.95 16.64 -4.62
N HIS A 347 21.89 17.55 -4.80
CA HIS A 347 22.78 17.57 -5.96
C HIS A 347 23.44 16.20 -6.17
N GLN A 348 23.36 15.68 -7.40
CA GLN A 348 24.00 14.44 -7.84
C GLN A 348 23.63 13.17 -7.04
N SER A 349 22.49 13.18 -6.32
CA SER A 349 22.01 12.04 -5.55
C SER A 349 20.59 11.68 -5.96
N TYR A 350 20.44 10.50 -6.55
CA TYR A 350 19.18 9.88 -6.89
C TYR A 350 18.87 8.66 -6.01
N GLY A 351 17.59 8.36 -5.89
CA GLY A 351 16.99 7.38 -5.02
C GLY A 351 16.66 6.14 -5.81
N HIS A 352 17.08 5.02 -5.26
CA HIS A 352 16.96 3.70 -5.87
C HIS A 352 15.74 2.96 -5.36
N CYS A 353 15.38 3.19 -4.10
CA CYS A 353 14.30 2.49 -3.43
C CYS A 353 13.60 3.43 -2.47
N MET A 354 12.31 3.19 -2.27
CA MET A 354 11.50 3.87 -1.26
C MET A 354 10.70 2.80 -0.54
N VAL A 355 10.70 2.88 0.79
CA VAL A 355 9.87 2.07 1.66
C VAL A 355 9.16 2.97 2.64
N ALA A 356 8.07 2.49 3.22
CA ALA A 356 7.31 3.23 4.20
C ALA A 356 7.16 2.40 5.46
N HIS A 357 7.24 3.07 6.59
CA HIS A 357 6.97 2.48 7.89
C HIS A 357 6.29 3.54 8.77
N ARG A 358 5.13 3.19 9.34
CA ARG A 358 4.25 4.11 10.06
C ARG A 358 3.99 5.38 9.24
N ASP A 359 4.32 6.56 9.79
CA ASP A 359 4.15 7.86 9.15
C ASP A 359 5.36 8.28 8.30
N ASN A 360 6.38 7.45 8.13
CA ASN A 360 7.64 7.82 7.51
C ASN A 360 7.84 7.15 6.15
N LEU A 361 8.29 7.93 5.18
CA LEU A 361 8.82 7.45 3.90
C LEU A 361 10.35 7.49 3.96
N TYR A 362 11.00 6.36 3.72
CA TYR A 362 12.45 6.24 3.71
C TYR A 362 12.93 6.08 2.26
N ILE A 363 13.74 7.04 1.79
CA ILE A 363 14.27 7.07 0.43
C ILE A 363 15.75 6.70 0.49
N MET A 364 16.09 5.54 -0.07
CA MET A 364 17.46 5.04 -0.16
C MET A 364 18.12 5.61 -1.42
N ARG A 365 19.18 6.39 -1.24
CA ARG A 365 19.86 7.14 -2.29
C ARG A 365 21.31 6.74 -2.46
N ASN A 366 21.84 6.90 -3.68
CA ASN A 366 23.29 6.90 -3.85
C ASN A 366 23.91 8.12 -3.15
N GLY A 367 25.17 7.96 -2.78
CA GLY A 367 26.02 9.03 -2.31
C GLY A 367 26.32 10.03 -3.43
N PRO A 368 26.86 11.21 -3.06
CA PRO A 368 27.30 12.21 -4.02
C PRO A 368 28.35 11.62 -4.98
N TYR A 369 28.57 12.28 -6.12
CA TYR A 369 29.42 11.78 -7.21
C TYR A 369 30.81 11.30 -6.77
N ASP A 370 31.39 11.92 -5.74
CA ASP A 370 32.70 11.60 -5.17
C ASP A 370 32.71 10.34 -4.27
N ASP A 371 31.54 9.85 -3.87
CA ASP A 371 31.38 8.62 -3.08
C ASP A 371 30.07 7.86 -3.38
N PHE A 372 29.91 7.45 -4.64
CA PHE A 372 28.74 6.70 -5.11
C PHE A 372 28.50 5.35 -4.41
N LEU A 373 29.50 4.85 -3.67
CA LEU A 373 29.42 3.62 -2.89
C LEU A 373 28.85 3.85 -1.49
N ARG A 374 28.72 5.09 -1.03
CA ARG A 374 27.91 5.40 0.15
C ARG A 374 26.45 5.45 -0.25
N CYS A 375 25.59 4.95 0.62
CA CYS A 375 24.15 5.14 0.54
C CYS A 375 23.74 6.10 1.66
N VAL A 376 22.79 6.97 1.36
CA VAL A 376 22.16 7.88 2.32
C VAL A 376 20.67 7.56 2.34
N ILE A 377 20.07 7.54 3.52
CA ILE A 377 18.63 7.33 3.66
C ILE A 377 18.03 8.63 4.18
N ASP A 378 17.34 9.36 3.29
CA ASP A 378 16.51 10.50 3.70
C ASP A 378 15.17 9.96 4.18
N CYS A 379 14.63 10.52 5.26
CA CYS A 379 13.34 10.17 5.83
C CYS A 379 12.41 11.38 5.74
N PHE A 380 11.22 11.17 5.19
CA PHE A 380 10.16 12.18 5.17
C PHE A 380 8.99 11.72 6.04
N ASN A 381 8.68 12.50 7.07
CA ASN A 381 7.54 12.23 7.93
C ASN A 381 6.27 12.86 7.33
N LEU A 382 5.30 12.02 6.96
CA LEU A 382 4.04 12.41 6.32
C LEU A 382 3.18 13.31 7.21
N ARG A 383 3.31 13.18 8.54
CA ARG A 383 2.54 13.93 9.54
C ARG A 383 3.12 15.32 9.78
N SER A 384 4.39 15.40 10.15
CA SER A 384 5.07 16.68 10.43
C SER A 384 5.47 17.44 9.17
N ARG A 385 5.46 16.76 8.01
CA ARG A 385 5.93 17.29 6.72
C ARG A 385 7.41 17.70 6.76
N GLN A 386 8.20 17.06 7.60
CA GLN A 386 9.62 17.36 7.77
C GLN A 386 10.51 16.28 7.17
N TRP A 387 11.64 16.73 6.61
CA TRP A 387 12.73 15.87 6.17
C TRP A 387 13.76 15.72 7.28
N SER A 388 14.21 14.49 7.47
CA SER A 388 15.37 14.11 8.28
C SER A 388 16.26 13.16 7.49
N ALA A 389 17.40 12.77 8.04
CA ALA A 389 18.27 11.76 7.45
C ALA A 389 18.62 10.73 8.53
N LEU A 390 18.60 9.45 8.18
CA LEU A 390 19.01 8.42 9.13
C LEU A 390 20.52 8.53 9.37
N PRO A 391 20.95 8.56 10.64
CA PRO A 391 22.36 8.52 10.97
C PRO A 391 22.92 7.15 10.62
N GLY A 392 23.99 7.10 9.83
CA GLY A 392 24.65 5.84 9.49
C GLY A 392 25.56 5.92 8.29
N GLN A 393 26.41 4.91 8.13
CA GLN A 393 27.16 4.68 6.90
C GLN A 393 26.61 3.42 6.24
N PHE A 394 25.83 3.61 5.19
CA PHE A 394 25.25 2.52 4.42
C PHE A 394 26.14 2.26 3.21
N MET A 395 26.47 1.00 2.93
CA MET A 395 27.31 0.65 1.78
C MET A 395 26.44 0.21 0.60
N ASN A 396 26.68 0.82 -0.56
CA ASN A 396 26.23 0.37 -1.86
C ASN A 396 27.29 -0.54 -2.49
N SER A 397 26.99 -1.81 -2.73
CA SER A 397 27.90 -2.66 -3.51
C SER A 397 27.76 -2.34 -5.00
N LYS A 398 28.88 -2.12 -5.71
CA LYS A 398 28.91 -1.85 -7.16
C LYS A 398 27.96 -2.78 -7.92
N GLY A 399 26.84 -2.25 -8.40
CA GLY A 399 25.86 -2.98 -9.21
C GLY A 399 24.75 -3.72 -8.47
N ALA A 400 24.56 -3.50 -7.17
CA ALA A 400 23.39 -4.03 -6.46
C ALA A 400 22.21 -3.07 -6.56
N LEU A 401 21.17 -3.47 -7.29
CA LEU A 401 19.83 -2.95 -7.11
C LEU A 401 19.38 -3.36 -5.70
N PHE A 402 19.30 -2.40 -4.77
CA PHE A 402 18.70 -2.66 -3.47
C PHE A 402 17.20 -2.84 -3.65
N THR A 403 16.68 -3.99 -3.27
CA THR A 403 15.25 -4.11 -2.95
C THR A 403 15.13 -4.02 -1.45
N ALA A 404 14.25 -3.14 -0.99
CA ALA A 404 13.92 -3.00 0.41
C ALA A 404 12.45 -3.37 0.63
N ILE A 405 12.19 -4.02 1.76
CA ILE A 405 10.84 -4.38 2.19
C ILE A 405 10.73 -4.20 3.70
N VAL A 406 9.54 -3.88 4.18
CA VAL A 406 9.25 -3.70 5.60
C VAL A 406 8.48 -4.92 6.10
N ARG A 407 8.86 -5.42 7.27
CA ARG A 407 8.09 -6.42 8.03
C ARG A 407 8.13 -6.01 9.49
N GLY A 408 6.95 -5.88 10.11
CA GLY A 408 6.84 -5.28 11.45
C GLY A 408 7.50 -3.91 11.47
N ASP A 409 8.42 -3.70 12.42
CA ASP A 409 9.18 -2.46 12.58
C ASP A 409 10.59 -2.49 11.96
N THR A 410 10.90 -3.49 11.13
CA THR A 410 12.24 -3.67 10.53
C THR A 410 12.22 -3.48 9.01
N ILE A 411 13.20 -2.72 8.50
CA ILE A 411 13.47 -2.59 7.05
C ILE A 411 14.56 -3.59 6.66
N TYR A 412 14.21 -4.49 5.76
CA TYR A 412 15.10 -5.49 5.19
C TYR A 412 15.60 -4.99 3.85
N THR A 413 16.92 -5.00 3.65
CA THR A 413 17.51 -4.77 2.33
C THR A 413 18.23 -6.02 1.86
N VAL A 414 17.85 -6.49 0.67
CA VAL A 414 18.42 -7.69 0.08
C VAL A 414 19.21 -7.31 -1.15
N ASN A 415 20.44 -7.81 -1.24
CA ASN A 415 21.20 -7.82 -2.48
C ASN A 415 21.76 -9.23 -2.77
N LYS A 416 22.35 -9.40 -3.97
CA LYS A 416 22.88 -10.69 -4.45
C LYS A 416 23.96 -11.31 -3.53
N MET A 417 24.65 -10.51 -2.72
CA MET A 417 25.82 -10.92 -1.93
C MET A 417 25.57 -10.87 -0.41
N LEU A 418 24.52 -10.18 0.04
CA LEU A 418 24.32 -9.80 1.44
C LEU A 418 22.85 -9.44 1.70
N THR A 419 22.33 -9.89 2.84
CA THR A 419 21.11 -9.34 3.44
C THR A 419 21.54 -8.40 4.57
N LEU A 420 21.14 -7.13 4.49
CA LEU A 420 21.41 -6.12 5.51
C LEU A 420 20.10 -5.74 6.20
N LEU A 421 20.12 -5.81 7.53
CA LEU A 421 19.02 -5.43 8.40
C LEU A 421 19.25 -4.00 8.88
N TYR A 422 18.22 -3.16 8.75
CA TYR A 422 18.18 -1.86 9.40
C TYR A 422 16.99 -1.87 10.35
N SER A 423 17.26 -1.90 11.66
CA SER A 423 16.21 -1.57 12.63
C SER A 423 15.87 -0.10 12.49
N VAL A 424 14.58 0.20 12.42
CA VAL A 424 14.08 1.57 12.50
C VAL A 424 13.63 1.76 13.95
N GLU A 425 14.59 1.89 14.86
CA GLU A 425 14.28 2.26 16.24
C GLU A 425 14.23 3.79 16.35
N GLU A 426 13.00 4.27 16.62
CA GLU A 426 12.51 5.64 16.92
C GLU A 426 13.08 6.85 16.17
#